data_AF-J2ZBP2-F1
#
_entry.id   AF-J2ZBP2-F1
#
_cell.length_a   1.000
_cell.length_b   1.000
_cell.length_c   1.000
_cell.angle_alpha   90.00
_cell.angle_beta   90.00
_cell.angle_gamma   90.00
#
_symmetry.space_group_name_H-M   'P 1'
#
loop_
_entity.id
_entity.type
_entity.pdbx_description
1 polymer ?
#
loop_
_entity_poly.entity_id
_entity_poly.type
_entity_poly.pdbx_seq_one_letter_code
_entity_poly.pdbx_strand_id
1 'polypeptide(L)' 'MSDRLLVRLVTGPCPRDDCEGLLQRSEYKTTDAVVCDACGVPAARVWGDGS' A
#
# COMPACT_ATOMS: atom_id res chain seq x y z
N MET A 1 12.27 -1.20 -13.30
CA MET A 1 11.51 -2.47 -13.39
C MET A 1 10.78 -2.77 -12.06
N SER A 2 10.15 -1.78 -11.43
CA SER A 2 9.58 -1.91 -10.06
C SER A 2 8.03 -1.81 -10.01
N ASP A 3 7.38 -1.47 -11.13
CA ASP A 3 5.96 -1.13 -11.15
C ASP A 3 5.01 -2.35 -11.04
N ARG A 4 5.43 -3.53 -11.52
CA ARG A 4 4.60 -4.76 -11.52
C ARG A 4 4.30 -5.33 -10.12
N LEU A 5 5.19 -5.11 -9.15
CA LEU A 5 4.98 -5.58 -7.76
C LEU A 5 3.96 -4.70 -7.04
N LEU A 6 3.99 -3.39 -7.29
CA LEU A 6 3.04 -2.43 -6.70
C LEU A 6 1.62 -2.68 -7.19
N VAL A 7 1.43 -3.03 -8.46
CA VAL A 7 0.12 -3.35 -9.03
C VAL A 7 -0.52 -4.59 -8.37
N ARG A 8 0.25 -5.53 -7.82
CA ARG A 8 -0.31 -6.68 -7.09
C ARG A 8 -0.72 -6.38 -5.65
N LEU A 9 -0.13 -5.35 -5.04
CA LEU A 9 -0.40 -4.97 -3.65
C LEU A 9 -1.61 -4.05 -3.54
N VAL A 10 -1.78 -3.15 -4.51
CA VAL A 10 -2.99 -2.33 -4.65
C VAL A 10 -4.11 -3.26 -5.09
N THR A 11 -5.22 -3.30 -4.35
CA THR A 11 -6.37 -4.23 -4.43
C THR A 11 -6.31 -5.53 -3.61
N GLY A 12 -5.28 -5.76 -2.79
CA GLY A 12 -5.29 -6.87 -1.81
C GLY A 12 -6.19 -6.57 -0.60
N PRO A 13 -6.67 -7.59 0.14
CA PRO A 13 -7.34 -7.37 1.42
C PRO A 13 -6.36 -6.80 2.46
N CYS A 14 -6.89 -6.07 3.43
CA CYS A 14 -6.10 -5.62 4.57
C CYS A 14 -5.43 -6.83 5.28
N PRO A 15 -4.14 -6.74 5.66
CA PRO A 15 -3.47 -7.83 6.38
C PRO A 15 -3.93 -7.97 7.84
N ARG A 16 -4.85 -7.12 8.31
CA ARG A 16 -5.45 -7.26 9.65
C ARG A 16 -6.69 -8.11 9.57
N ASP A 17 -6.72 -9.20 10.34
CA ASP A 17 -7.88 -10.09 10.43
C ASP A 17 -9.15 -9.39 10.96
N ASP A 18 -9.00 -8.29 11.70
CA ASP A 18 -10.09 -7.46 12.22
C ASP A 18 -10.53 -6.33 11.27
N CYS A 19 -10.05 -6.31 10.02
CA CYS A 19 -10.33 -5.24 9.07
C CYS A 19 -10.67 -5.78 7.67
N GLU A 20 -11.86 -5.46 7.18
CA GLU A 20 -12.35 -5.86 5.85
C GLU A 20 -12.00 -4.84 4.75
N GLY A 21 -11.14 -3.86 5.05
CA GLY A 21 -10.72 -2.83 4.10
C GLY A 21 -9.81 -3.34 2.98
N LEU A 22 -9.62 -2.52 1.97
CA LEU A 22 -8.80 -2.84 0.80
C LEU A 22 -7.53 -1.97 0.76
N LEU A 23 -6.46 -2.58 0.29
CA LEU A 23 -5.19 -1.89 0.06
C LEU A 23 -5.28 -0.98 -1.16
N GLN A 24 -4.98 0.30 -0.99
CA GLN A 24 -4.98 1.32 -2.03
C GLN A 24 -3.63 2.05 -2.05
N ARG A 25 -3.26 2.64 -3.20
CA ARG A 25 -2.12 3.57 -3.25
C ARG A 25 -2.50 4.84 -2.48
N SER A 26 -1.66 5.22 -1.53
CA SER A 26 -1.83 6.42 -0.71
C SER A 26 -0.46 6.88 -0.21
N GLU A 27 -0.42 7.94 0.58
CA GLU A 27 0.80 8.42 1.21
C GLU A 27 0.84 7.99 2.68
N TYR A 28 1.98 7.47 3.13
CA TYR A 28 2.21 7.21 4.55
C TYR A 28 3.53 7.85 4.98
N LYS A 29 3.42 8.85 5.88
CA LYS A 29 4.57 9.66 6.34
C LYS A 29 5.38 10.22 5.16
N THR A 30 4.71 10.98 4.30
CA THR A 30 5.29 11.69 3.13
C THR A 30 6.03 10.80 2.14
N THR A 31 5.75 9.50 2.14
CA THR A 31 6.30 8.54 1.21
C THR A 31 5.14 7.79 0.58
N ASP A 32 5.20 7.58 -0.73
CA ASP A 32 4.24 6.73 -1.43
C ASP A 32 4.19 5.35 -0.78
N ALA A 33 2.99 4.87 -0.53
CA ALA A 33 2.74 3.63 0.17
C ALA A 33 1.47 2.95 -0.36
N VAL A 34 1.33 1.69 0.01
CA VAL A 34 0.06 0.98 -0.11
C VAL A 34 -0.55 0.90 1.28
N VAL A 35 -1.72 1.51 1.45
CA VAL A 35 -2.39 1.72 2.73
C VAL A 35 -3.81 1.19 2.65
N CYS A 36 -4.29 0.57 3.73
CA CYS A 36 -5.69 0.17 3.86
C CYS A 36 -6.60 1.40 3.95
N ASP A 37 -7.65 1.44 3.14
CA ASP A 37 -8.63 2.52 3.10
C ASP A 37 -9.51 2.61 4.37
N ALA A 38 -9.74 1.49 5.06
CA ALA A 38 -10.59 1.45 6.24
C ALA A 38 -9.85 1.76 7.56
N CYS A 39 -8.65 1.21 7.75
CA CYS A 39 -7.92 1.30 9.03
C CYS A 39 -6.59 2.07 8.96
N GLY A 40 -6.15 2.49 7.77
CA GLY A 40 -4.92 3.27 7.59
C GLY A 40 -3.63 2.47 7.76
N VAL A 41 -3.70 1.14 7.87
CA VAL A 41 -2.51 0.29 8.04
C VAL A 41 -1.68 0.28 6.75
N PRO A 42 -0.38 0.61 6.83
CA PRO A 42 0.51 0.53 5.67
C PRO A 42 0.95 -0.93 5.46
N ALA A 43 0.73 -1.46 4.25
CA ALA A 43 1.15 -2.80 3.86
C ALA A 43 2.54 -2.81 3.19
N ALA A 44 2.85 -1.78 2.41
CA ALA A 44 4.14 -1.64 1.74
C ALA A 44 4.52 -0.16 1.58
N ARG A 45 5.82 0.13 1.66
CA ARG A 45 6.39 1.43 1.27
C ARG A 45 6.95 1.35 -0.13
N VAL A 46 6.68 2.35 -0.94
CA VAL A 46 7.26 2.52 -2.27
C VAL A 46 8.51 3.38 -2.09
N TRP A 47 9.67 2.78 -2.29
CA TRP A 47 10.91 3.54 -2.45
C TRP A 47 11.12 3.77 -3.94
N GLY A 48 10.97 5.02 -4.37
CA GLY A 48 11.43 5.42 -5.69
C GLY A 48 12.95 5.33 -5.73
N ASP A 49 13.49 4.62 -6.70
CA ASP A 49 14.86 4.86 -7.15
C ASP A 49 14.92 6.30 -7.67
N GLY A 50 15.43 7.20 -6.83
CA GLY A 50 15.64 8.60 -7.19
C GLY A 50 16.36 8.67 -8.53
N SER A 51 15.73 9.29 -9.52
CA SER A 51 16.36 9.68 -10.78
C SER A 51 17.35 10.82 -10.55
#